data_AF-A0A7W0XQT6-F1
#
_entry.id   AF-A0A7W0XQT6-F1
#
_cell.length_a   1.000
_cell.length_b   1.000
_cell.length_c   1.000
_cell.angle_alpha   90.00
_cell.angle_beta   90.00
_cell.angle_gamma   90.00
#
_symmetry.space_group_name_H-M   'P 1'
#
loop_
_entity.id
_entity.type
_entity.pdbx_description
1 polymer ?
#
loop_
_entity_poly.entity_id
_entity_poly.type
_entity_poly.pdbx_seq_one_letter_code
_entity_poly.pdbx_strand_id
1 'polypeptide(L)'
;RAHQHEAAVAGVAVEDVQGFENEKVSGAIKTDFILSAEIMAITLATLPDTSFWLQAVILATVGIGITALVYGAVALIVKADDAGVALAADDRPASRLLGLLRPMSPSGAPSGADRLLRPVTQGFGRGLVYGMPFFLKALSVVGTAAMIWVGGGIIVHGLEEYGFSALAHAVEAAAEAAGHALPPIAAAAEWTVGALGFGILGLAVGAALIPFVQHIAAPAWKRLRGVSRAEARHTS
;
A
#
# COMPACT_ATOMS: atom_id res chain seq x y z
N ARG A 1 -51.04 5.87 -4.14
CA ARG A 1 -50.05 6.93 -4.47
C ARG A 1 -48.93 7.12 -3.44
N ALA A 2 -49.04 6.64 -2.19
CA ALA A 2 -47.92 6.67 -1.22
C ALA A 2 -46.85 5.59 -1.49
N HIS A 3 -47.25 4.36 -1.83
CA HIS A 3 -46.31 3.26 -2.17
C HIS A 3 -45.45 3.49 -3.43
N GLN A 4 -45.87 4.38 -4.33
CA GLN A 4 -45.08 4.74 -5.51
C GLN A 4 -44.00 5.78 -5.20
N HIS A 5 -44.22 6.66 -4.21
CA HIS A 5 -43.17 7.57 -3.73
C HIS A 5 -42.17 6.86 -2.84
N GLU A 6 -42.59 5.89 -2.03
CA GLU A 6 -41.68 5.11 -1.18
C GLU A 6 -40.76 4.18 -2.02
N ALA A 7 -41.30 3.56 -3.07
CA ALA A 7 -40.50 2.79 -4.03
C ALA A 7 -39.56 3.66 -4.89
N ALA A 8 -39.99 4.88 -5.25
CA ALA A 8 -39.14 5.83 -5.96
C ALA A 8 -38.02 6.41 -5.07
N VAL A 9 -38.31 6.71 -3.80
CA VAL A 9 -37.32 7.21 -2.82
C VAL A 9 -36.34 6.09 -2.41
N ALA A 10 -36.82 4.86 -2.24
CA ALA A 10 -35.97 3.69 -2.02
C ALA A 10 -35.09 3.38 -3.25
N GLY A 11 -35.62 3.52 -4.47
CA GLY A 11 -34.85 3.36 -5.70
C GLY A 11 -33.73 4.40 -5.83
N VAL A 12 -34.03 5.68 -5.57
CA VAL A 12 -33.04 6.78 -5.62
C VAL A 12 -31.98 6.63 -4.52
N ALA A 13 -32.36 6.21 -3.30
CA ALA A 13 -31.40 5.99 -2.21
C ALA A 13 -30.49 4.78 -2.46
N VAL A 14 -30.98 3.73 -3.13
CA VAL A 14 -30.18 2.55 -3.50
C VAL A 14 -29.25 2.86 -4.69
N GLU A 15 -29.72 3.65 -5.66
CA GLU A 15 -28.91 4.08 -6.82
C GLU A 15 -27.76 5.02 -6.42
N ASP A 16 -27.99 5.91 -5.44
CA ASP A 16 -26.98 6.78 -4.82
C ASP A 16 -25.90 5.96 -4.10
N VAL A 17 -26.28 4.98 -3.27
CA VAL A 17 -25.35 4.09 -2.55
C VAL A 17 -24.53 3.22 -3.52
N GLN A 18 -25.18 2.64 -4.54
CA GLN A 18 -24.50 1.81 -5.54
C GLN A 18 -23.52 2.65 -6.39
N GLY A 19 -23.87 3.91 -6.68
CA GLY A 19 -22.99 4.87 -7.36
C GLY A 19 -21.70 5.11 -6.59
N PHE A 20 -21.80 5.39 -5.28
CA PHE A 20 -20.63 5.58 -4.41
C PHE A 20 -19.78 4.32 -4.24
N GLU A 21 -20.40 3.14 -4.21
CA GLU A 21 -19.69 1.86 -4.15
C GLU A 21 -18.91 1.60 -5.45
N ASN A 22 -19.56 1.78 -6.61
CA ASN A 22 -18.92 1.61 -7.92
C ASN A 22 -17.75 2.59 -8.12
N GLU A 23 -17.87 3.83 -7.65
CA GLU A 23 -16.78 4.81 -7.73
C GLU A 23 -15.59 4.40 -6.86
N LYS A 24 -15.83 3.89 -5.65
CA LYS A 24 -14.76 3.33 -4.79
C LYS A 24 -14.09 2.12 -5.42
N VAL A 25 -14.86 1.18 -5.96
CA VAL A 25 -14.32 -0.01 -6.63
C VAL A 25 -13.49 0.39 -7.85
N SER A 26 -13.99 1.31 -8.68
CA SER A 26 -13.25 1.81 -9.84
C SER A 26 -11.96 2.54 -9.46
N GLY A 27 -12.00 3.35 -8.39
CA GLY A 27 -10.82 4.03 -7.86
C GLY A 27 -9.77 3.06 -7.34
N ALA A 28 -10.19 2.04 -6.60
CA ALA A 28 -9.31 1.00 -6.09
C ALA A 28 -8.63 0.21 -7.22
N ILE A 29 -9.39 -0.21 -8.24
CA ILE A 29 -8.86 -0.94 -9.39
C ILE A 29 -7.81 -0.11 -10.15
N LYS A 30 -8.08 1.18 -10.39
CA LYS A 30 -7.11 2.06 -11.06
C LYS A 30 -5.83 2.22 -10.28
N THR A 31 -5.94 2.33 -8.96
CA THR A 31 -4.78 2.47 -8.07
C THR A 31 -3.96 1.18 -8.08
N ASP A 32 -4.61 0.02 -8.00
CA ASP A 32 -3.97 -1.29 -8.03
C ASP A 32 -3.26 -1.58 -9.36
N PHE A 33 -3.86 -1.19 -10.49
CA PHE A 33 -3.22 -1.30 -11.81
C PHE A 33 -1.94 -0.46 -11.93
N ILE A 34 -1.97 0.78 -11.43
CA ILE A 34 -0.79 1.66 -11.46
C ILE A 34 0.32 1.09 -10.58
N LEU A 35 -0.03 0.65 -9.37
CA LEU A 35 0.91 0.08 -8.40
C LEU A 35 1.54 -1.21 -8.93
N SER A 36 0.76 -2.10 -9.52
CA SER A 36 1.28 -3.33 -10.12
C SER A 36 2.16 -3.06 -11.34
N ALA A 37 1.83 -2.08 -12.17
CA ALA A 37 2.68 -1.66 -13.29
C ALA A 37 4.00 -1.05 -12.81
N GLU A 38 3.98 -0.27 -11.72
CA GLU A 38 5.18 0.32 -11.11
C GLU A 38 6.12 -0.76 -10.57
N ILE A 39 5.61 -1.72 -9.80
CA ILE A 39 6.40 -2.86 -9.31
C ILE A 39 7.03 -3.63 -10.47
N MET A 40 6.27 -3.84 -11.55
CA MET A 40 6.77 -4.52 -12.75
C MET A 40 7.88 -3.72 -13.44
N ALA A 41 7.72 -2.41 -13.59
CA ALA A 41 8.70 -1.53 -14.20
C ALA A 41 9.99 -1.44 -13.38
N ILE A 42 9.89 -1.33 -12.05
CA ILE A 42 11.06 -1.38 -11.16
C ILE A 42 11.78 -2.72 -11.31
N THR A 43 11.03 -3.83 -11.27
CA THR A 43 11.61 -5.16 -11.45
C THR A 43 12.36 -5.21 -12.78
N LEU A 44 11.73 -4.77 -13.86
CA LEU A 44 12.33 -4.72 -15.20
C LEU A 44 13.62 -3.90 -15.24
N ALA A 45 13.63 -2.72 -14.62
CA ALA A 45 14.76 -1.80 -14.61
C ALA A 45 15.97 -2.34 -13.82
N THR A 46 15.74 -3.23 -12.85
CA THR A 46 16.82 -3.86 -12.08
C THR A 46 17.41 -5.11 -12.74
N LEU A 47 16.79 -5.60 -13.82
CA LEU A 47 17.26 -6.81 -14.49
C LEU A 47 18.38 -6.47 -15.47
N PRO A 48 19.52 -7.19 -15.43
CA PRO A 48 20.54 -7.07 -16.46
C PRO A 48 19.98 -7.49 -17.83
N ASP A 49 20.58 -6.96 -18.90
CA ASP A 49 20.25 -7.28 -20.30
C ASP A 49 20.43 -8.78 -20.57
N THR A 50 19.37 -9.54 -20.31
CA THR A 50 19.30 -10.99 -20.40
C THR A 50 18.34 -11.38 -21.52
N SER A 51 18.30 -12.68 -21.85
CA SER A 51 17.32 -13.20 -22.81
C SER A 51 15.89 -12.84 -22.40
N PHE A 52 15.08 -12.39 -23.37
CA PHE A 52 13.66 -12.08 -23.18
C PHE A 52 12.90 -13.14 -22.37
N TRP A 53 13.19 -14.42 -22.60
CA TRP A 53 12.55 -15.53 -21.89
C TRP A 53 12.91 -15.57 -20.40
N LEU A 54 14.16 -15.26 -20.05
CA LEU A 54 14.59 -15.21 -18.65
C LEU A 54 13.94 -14.02 -17.94
N GLN A 55 13.92 -12.86 -18.59
CA GLN A 55 13.25 -11.67 -18.08
C GLN A 55 11.76 -11.94 -17.83
N ALA A 56 11.05 -12.55 -18.79
CA ALA A 56 9.65 -12.94 -18.64
C ALA A 56 9.41 -13.89 -17.46
N VAL A 57 10.28 -14.89 -17.26
CA VAL A 57 10.19 -15.82 -16.13
C VAL A 57 10.43 -15.12 -14.80
N ILE A 58 11.41 -14.21 -14.73
CA ILE A 58 11.69 -13.44 -13.51
C ILE A 58 10.50 -12.54 -13.18
N LEU A 59 9.98 -11.79 -14.14
CA LEU A 59 8.82 -10.91 -13.95
C LEU A 59 7.58 -11.70 -13.50
N ALA A 60 7.32 -12.87 -14.10
CA ALA A 60 6.22 -13.75 -13.68
C ALA A 60 6.40 -14.26 -12.24
N THR A 61 7.63 -14.67 -11.89
CA THR A 61 7.96 -15.16 -10.54
C THR A 61 7.84 -14.05 -9.50
N VAL A 62 8.37 -12.86 -9.79
CA VAL A 62 8.28 -11.69 -8.91
C VAL A 62 6.84 -11.23 -8.75
N GLY A 63 6.07 -11.16 -9.85
CA GLY A 63 4.65 -10.81 -9.80
C GLY A 63 3.87 -11.77 -8.89
N ILE A 64 3.97 -13.08 -9.12
CA ILE A 64 3.28 -14.09 -8.29
C ILE A 64 3.77 -14.03 -6.84
N GLY A 65 5.09 -13.92 -6.64
CA GLY A 65 5.71 -13.87 -5.31
C GLY A 65 5.26 -12.67 -4.48
N ILE A 66 5.28 -11.47 -5.07
CA ILE A 66 4.83 -10.24 -4.42
C ILE A 66 3.32 -10.28 -4.16
N THR A 67 2.50 -10.78 -5.11
CA THR A 67 1.06 -10.97 -4.87
C THR A 67 0.82 -11.89 -3.67
N ALA A 68 1.45 -13.05 -3.62
CA ALA A 68 1.30 -13.98 -2.50
C ALA A 68 1.79 -13.36 -1.18
N LEU A 69 2.92 -12.64 -1.20
CA LEU A 69 3.48 -11.98 -0.03
C LEU A 69 2.56 -10.88 0.51
N VAL A 70 2.13 -9.95 -0.34
CA VAL A 70 1.34 -8.79 0.07
C VAL A 70 -0.06 -9.21 0.52
N TYR A 71 -0.77 -9.99 -0.30
CA TYR A 71 -2.10 -10.48 0.08
C TYR A 71 -2.04 -11.44 1.25
N GLY A 72 -1.00 -12.27 1.35
CA GLY A 72 -0.76 -13.13 2.50
C GLY A 72 -0.53 -12.33 3.79
N ALA A 73 0.32 -11.31 3.75
CA ALA A 73 0.57 -10.44 4.89
C ALA A 73 -0.70 -9.70 5.34
N VAL A 74 -1.48 -9.14 4.40
CA VAL A 74 -2.76 -8.48 4.71
C VAL A 74 -3.75 -9.48 5.30
N ALA A 75 -3.86 -10.69 4.75
CA ALA A 75 -4.73 -11.74 5.29
C ALA A 75 -4.33 -12.13 6.72
N LEU A 76 -3.03 -12.21 7.01
CA LEU A 76 -2.54 -12.48 8.37
C LEU A 76 -2.87 -11.33 9.33
N ILE A 77 -2.74 -10.07 8.90
CA ILE A 77 -3.09 -8.89 9.71
C ILE A 77 -4.59 -8.91 10.04
N VAL A 78 -5.45 -9.11 9.04
CA VAL A 78 -6.91 -9.19 9.25
C VAL A 78 -7.27 -10.38 10.14
N LYS A 79 -6.62 -11.53 9.93
CA LYS A 79 -6.86 -12.71 10.76
C LYS A 79 -6.45 -12.49 12.22
N ALA A 80 -5.39 -11.73 12.47
CA ALA A 80 -4.97 -11.33 13.80
C ALA A 80 -6.01 -10.40 14.46
N ASP A 81 -6.62 -9.48 13.71
CA ASP A 81 -7.71 -8.62 14.20
C ASP A 81 -8.92 -9.44 14.65
N ASP A 82 -9.40 -10.33 13.77
CA ASP A 82 -10.52 -11.23 14.06
C ASP A 82 -10.22 -12.14 15.26
N ALA A 83 -8.99 -12.64 15.36
CA ALA A 83 -8.55 -13.44 16.49
C ALA A 83 -8.55 -12.63 17.80
N GLY A 84 -8.21 -11.34 17.74
CA GLY A 84 -8.30 -10.42 18.88
C GLY A 84 -9.73 -10.28 19.40
N VAL A 85 -10.70 -10.08 18.50
CA VAL A 85 -12.14 -10.03 18.86
C VAL A 85 -12.59 -11.35 19.46
N ALA A 86 -12.20 -12.47 18.83
CA ALA A 86 -12.54 -13.81 19.31
C ALA A 86 -11.99 -14.07 20.72
N LEU A 87 -10.75 -13.65 21.01
CA LEU A 87 -10.12 -13.77 22.33
C LEU A 87 -10.73 -12.82 23.36
N ALA A 88 -11.12 -11.62 22.94
CA ALA A 88 -11.78 -10.63 23.80
C ALA A 88 -13.19 -11.09 24.25
N ALA A 89 -13.87 -11.86 23.42
CA ALA A 89 -15.19 -12.41 23.67
C ALA A 89 -15.18 -13.84 24.27
N ASP A 90 -14.01 -14.46 24.42
CA ASP A 90 -13.91 -15.84 24.91
C ASP A 90 -13.98 -15.93 26.44
N ASP A 91 -14.84 -16.81 26.94
CA ASP A 91 -15.00 -17.10 28.35
C ASP A 91 -14.38 -18.46 28.75
N ARG A 92 -13.87 -19.24 27.78
CA ARG A 92 -13.39 -20.62 27.99
C ARG A 92 -12.09 -20.95 27.23
N PRO A 93 -11.00 -20.20 27.45
CA PRO A 93 -9.77 -20.34 26.66
C PRO A 93 -9.07 -21.69 26.86
N ALA A 94 -9.03 -22.23 28.08
CA ALA A 94 -8.39 -23.52 28.36
C ALA A 94 -9.22 -24.69 27.82
N SER A 95 -10.54 -24.61 27.97
CA SER A 95 -11.46 -25.65 27.50
C SER A 95 -11.51 -25.76 25.97
N ARG A 96 -11.31 -24.67 25.22
CA ARG A 96 -11.20 -24.71 23.75
C ARG A 96 -9.93 -25.40 23.27
N LEU A 97 -8.81 -25.11 23.92
CA LEU A 97 -7.50 -25.67 23.56
C LEU A 97 -7.40 -27.15 23.95
N LEU A 98 -7.95 -27.53 25.11
CA LEU A 98 -7.99 -28.91 25.61
C LEU A 98 -9.14 -29.74 25.01
N GLY A 99 -10.23 -29.08 24.58
CA GLY A 99 -11.40 -29.70 23.95
C GLY A 99 -11.16 -30.22 22.53
N LEU A 100 -10.03 -29.85 21.91
CA LEU A 100 -9.55 -30.46 20.66
C LEU A 100 -9.02 -31.90 20.87
N LEU A 101 -8.68 -32.27 22.11
CA LEU A 101 -8.12 -33.59 22.47
C LEU A 101 -9.13 -34.53 23.15
N ARG A 102 -10.27 -34.02 23.64
CA ARG A 102 -11.29 -34.84 24.32
C ARG A 102 -12.70 -34.27 24.10
N PRO A 103 -13.70 -35.10 23.71
CA PRO A 103 -15.07 -34.62 23.52
C PRO A 103 -15.63 -34.05 24.83
N MET A 104 -16.29 -32.89 24.71
CA MET A 104 -16.77 -32.06 25.82
C MET A 104 -17.70 -32.82 26.77
N SER A 105 -17.48 -32.67 28.09
CA SER A 105 -18.42 -33.13 29.11
C SER A 105 -19.66 -32.20 29.16
N PRO A 106 -20.89 -32.72 29.37
CA PRO A 106 -22.15 -31.97 29.20
C PRO A 106 -22.39 -30.79 30.16
N SER A 107 -21.58 -30.64 31.20
CA SER A 107 -21.70 -29.54 32.16
C SER A 107 -21.10 -28.27 31.56
N GLY A 108 -21.96 -27.41 31.02
CA GLY A 108 -21.59 -26.14 30.38
C GLY A 108 -21.02 -25.05 31.31
N ALA A 109 -20.33 -25.39 32.39
CA ALA A 109 -19.69 -24.44 33.30
C ALA A 109 -18.20 -24.26 32.96
N PRO A 110 -17.66 -23.02 32.91
CA PRO A 110 -16.24 -22.77 32.69
C PRO A 110 -15.39 -23.40 33.80
N SER A 111 -14.32 -24.08 33.39
CA SER A 111 -13.40 -24.76 34.30
C SER A 111 -12.64 -23.77 35.20
N GLY A 112 -12.05 -24.24 36.30
CA GLY A 112 -11.23 -23.38 37.18
C GLY A 112 -10.06 -22.73 36.44
N ALA A 113 -9.46 -23.44 35.47
CA ALA A 113 -8.40 -22.92 34.60
C ALA A 113 -8.91 -21.82 33.66
N ASP A 114 -10.14 -21.94 33.14
CA ASP A 114 -10.75 -20.90 32.31
C ASP A 114 -10.91 -19.60 33.08
N ARG A 115 -11.34 -19.65 34.35
CA ARG A 115 -11.53 -18.46 35.19
C ARG A 115 -10.22 -17.74 35.51
N LEU A 116 -9.11 -18.49 35.63
CA LEU A 116 -7.78 -17.93 35.89
C LEU A 116 -7.18 -17.27 34.64
N LEU A 117 -7.38 -17.85 33.45
CA LEU A 117 -6.80 -17.34 32.20
C LEU A 117 -7.64 -16.24 31.55
N ARG A 118 -8.96 -16.22 31.78
CA ARG A 118 -9.91 -15.26 31.20
C ARG A 118 -9.46 -13.79 31.24
N PRO A 119 -9.04 -13.20 32.38
CA PRO A 119 -8.67 -11.77 32.39
C PRO A 119 -7.43 -11.49 31.54
N VAL A 120 -6.50 -12.45 31.46
CA VAL A 120 -5.28 -12.32 30.65
C VAL A 120 -5.61 -12.45 29.16
N THR A 121 -6.38 -13.46 28.77
CA THR A 121 -6.75 -13.69 27.37
C THR A 121 -7.67 -12.60 26.83
N GLN A 122 -8.64 -12.14 27.63
CA GLN A 122 -9.52 -11.04 27.25
C GLN A 122 -8.80 -9.69 27.25
N GLY A 123 -7.88 -9.47 28.19
CA GLY A 123 -7.02 -8.29 28.20
C GLY A 123 -6.14 -8.22 26.97
N PHE A 124 -5.53 -9.34 26.59
CA PHE A 124 -4.74 -9.46 25.36
C PHE A 124 -5.59 -9.29 24.10
N GLY A 125 -6.75 -9.94 24.01
CA GLY A 125 -7.67 -9.81 22.88
C GLY A 125 -8.15 -8.37 22.68
N ARG A 126 -8.56 -7.70 23.77
CA ARG A 126 -8.91 -6.27 23.74
C ARG A 126 -7.73 -5.41 23.32
N GLY A 127 -6.53 -5.67 23.86
CA GLY A 127 -5.31 -4.98 23.47
C GLY A 127 -5.00 -5.08 21.98
N LEU A 128 -5.18 -6.27 21.39
CA LEU A 128 -4.96 -6.51 19.97
C LEU A 128 -5.96 -5.71 19.10
N VAL A 129 -7.25 -5.73 19.45
CA VAL A 129 -8.30 -5.00 18.73
C VAL A 129 -8.14 -3.49 18.87
N TYR A 130 -7.84 -2.98 20.08
CA TYR A 130 -7.61 -1.55 20.28
C TYR A 130 -6.31 -1.06 19.62
N GLY A 131 -5.33 -1.94 19.43
CA GLY A 131 -4.10 -1.64 18.72
C GLY A 131 -4.27 -1.53 17.21
N MET A 132 -5.22 -2.26 16.63
CA MET A 132 -5.42 -2.35 15.17
C MET A 132 -5.58 -0.98 14.48
N PRO A 133 -6.39 -0.02 14.97
CA PRO A 133 -6.52 1.29 14.32
C PRO A 133 -5.21 2.07 14.28
N PHE A 134 -4.36 1.95 15.29
CA PHE A 134 -3.06 2.62 15.31
C PHE A 134 -2.08 1.94 14.36
N PHE A 135 -2.09 0.62 14.30
CA PHE A 135 -1.30 -0.15 13.36
C PHE A 135 -1.65 0.19 11.90
N LEU A 136 -2.95 0.22 11.55
CA LEU A 136 -3.40 0.58 10.21
C LEU A 136 -3.06 2.04 9.86
N LYS A 137 -3.16 2.98 10.81
CA LYS A 137 -2.71 4.38 10.61
C LYS A 137 -1.21 4.46 10.37
N ALA A 138 -0.41 3.75 11.16
CA ALA A 138 1.04 3.70 10.97
C ALA A 138 1.39 3.13 9.60
N LEU A 139 0.74 2.04 9.20
CA LEU A 139 0.93 1.43 7.89
C LEU A 139 0.55 2.38 6.75
N SER A 140 -0.50 3.19 6.91
CA SER A 140 -0.89 4.21 5.92
C SER A 140 0.18 5.31 5.76
N VAL A 141 0.73 5.81 6.86
CA VAL A 141 1.83 6.80 6.83
C VAL A 141 3.09 6.19 6.21
N VAL A 142 3.46 4.98 6.62
CA VAL A 142 4.61 4.25 6.09
C VAL A 142 4.44 3.97 4.60
N GLY A 143 3.26 3.52 4.17
CA GLY A 143 2.94 3.27 2.77
C GLY A 143 3.06 4.54 1.94
N THR A 144 2.55 5.66 2.42
CA THR A 144 2.67 6.96 1.73
C THR A 144 4.13 7.40 1.61
N ALA A 145 4.90 7.28 2.69
CA ALA A 145 6.33 7.60 2.67
C ALA A 145 7.11 6.69 1.71
N ALA A 146 6.80 5.39 1.70
CA ALA A 146 7.40 4.41 0.80
C ALA A 146 7.10 4.74 -0.66
N MET A 147 5.86 5.08 -1.02
CA MET A 147 5.51 5.46 -2.40
C MET A 147 6.27 6.72 -2.86
N ILE A 148 6.41 7.72 -1.99
CA ILE A 148 7.19 8.93 -2.30
C ILE A 148 8.66 8.57 -2.50
N TRP A 149 9.20 7.70 -1.65
CA TRP A 149 10.59 7.27 -1.72
C TRP A 149 10.88 6.48 -3.00
N VAL A 150 10.02 5.51 -3.32
CA VAL A 150 10.15 4.63 -4.49
C VAL A 150 9.97 5.42 -5.78
N GLY A 151 8.88 6.19 -5.91
CA GLY A 151 8.66 7.04 -7.09
C GLY A 151 9.76 8.09 -7.26
N GLY A 152 10.30 8.59 -6.15
CA GLY A 152 11.47 9.47 -6.13
C GLY A 152 12.71 8.87 -6.78
N GLY A 153 13.06 7.63 -6.39
CA GLY A 153 14.17 6.89 -6.97
C GLY A 153 14.00 6.67 -8.48
N ILE A 154 12.80 6.29 -8.93
CA ILE A 154 12.48 6.10 -10.35
C ILE A 154 12.71 7.41 -11.13
N ILE A 155 12.25 8.54 -10.60
CA ILE A 155 12.41 9.85 -11.28
C ILE A 155 13.89 10.22 -11.39
N VAL A 156 14.68 10.03 -10.33
CA VAL A 156 16.12 10.37 -10.36
C VAL A 156 16.87 9.47 -11.35
N HIS A 157 16.61 8.17 -11.37
CA HIS A 157 17.22 7.25 -12.35
C HIS A 157 16.76 7.56 -13.79
N GLY A 158 15.47 7.88 -13.98
CA GLY A 158 14.98 8.31 -15.28
C GLY A 158 15.64 9.61 -15.76
N LEU A 159 15.86 10.58 -14.87
CA LEU A 159 16.58 11.82 -15.20
C LEU A 159 18.02 11.55 -15.63
N GLU A 160 18.70 10.61 -14.97
CA GLU A 160 20.04 10.17 -15.35
C GLU A 160 20.05 9.55 -16.76
N GLU A 161 19.10 8.67 -17.06
CA GLU A 161 18.94 8.08 -18.39
C GLU A 161 18.67 9.14 -19.49
N TYR A 162 17.96 10.22 -19.15
CA TYR A 162 17.73 11.37 -20.04
C TYR A 162 18.90 12.38 -20.09
N GLY A 163 20.03 12.09 -19.44
CA GLY A 163 21.26 12.89 -19.51
C GLY A 163 21.45 13.92 -18.38
N PHE A 164 20.61 13.90 -17.35
CA PHE A 164 20.73 14.75 -16.16
C PHE A 164 21.33 13.97 -14.97
N SER A 165 22.56 13.49 -15.11
CA SER A 165 23.23 12.63 -14.10
C SER A 165 23.80 13.36 -12.88
N ALA A 166 23.82 14.70 -12.88
CA ALA A 166 24.44 15.48 -11.80
C ALA A 166 23.86 15.18 -10.41
N LEU A 167 22.56 14.90 -10.33
CA LEU A 167 21.89 14.56 -9.07
C LEU A 167 22.22 13.13 -8.61
N ALA A 168 22.27 12.17 -9.55
CA ALA A 168 22.63 10.79 -9.26
C ALA A 168 24.08 10.71 -8.75
N HIS A 169 25.03 11.33 -9.46
CA HIS A 169 26.44 11.37 -9.04
C HIS A 169 26.66 12.09 -7.70
N ALA A 170 25.85 13.10 -7.38
CA ALA A 170 25.94 13.76 -6.07
C ALA A 170 25.55 12.80 -4.92
N VAL A 171 24.53 11.97 -5.13
CA VAL A 171 24.11 10.95 -4.15
C VAL A 171 25.12 9.82 -4.08
N GLU A 172 25.60 9.32 -5.22
CA GLU A 172 26.63 8.27 -5.29
C GLU A 172 27.92 8.73 -4.59
N ALA A 173 28.40 9.93 -4.87
CA ALA A 173 29.59 10.47 -4.21
C ALA A 173 29.39 10.62 -2.69
N ALA A 174 28.20 11.02 -2.25
CA ALA A 174 27.88 11.08 -0.82
C ALA A 174 27.84 9.67 -0.19
N ALA A 175 27.29 8.69 -0.90
CA ALA A 175 27.22 7.30 -0.46
C ALA A 175 28.62 6.68 -0.36
N GLU A 176 29.43 6.81 -1.40
CA GLU A 176 30.82 6.36 -1.42
C GLU A 176 31.65 7.04 -0.31
N ALA A 177 31.48 8.35 -0.10
CA ALA A 177 32.16 9.06 0.98
C ALA A 177 31.78 8.48 2.36
N ALA A 178 30.53 8.08 2.55
CA ALA A 178 30.07 7.42 3.78
C ALA A 178 30.64 6.00 3.93
N GLY A 179 30.73 5.24 2.83
CA GLY A 179 31.37 3.93 2.78
C GLY A 179 32.85 3.99 3.19
N HIS A 180 33.59 4.93 2.60
CA HIS A 180 34.99 5.17 2.93
C HIS A 180 35.20 5.66 4.37
N ALA A 181 34.26 6.43 4.93
CA ALA A 181 34.33 6.90 6.31
C ALA A 181 34.08 5.79 7.34
N LEU A 182 33.34 4.74 6.99
CA LEU A 182 32.98 3.63 7.87
C LEU A 182 33.33 2.25 7.26
N PRO A 183 34.62 1.93 7.01
CA PRO A 183 35.03 0.70 6.32
C PRO A 183 34.45 -0.62 6.88
N PRO A 184 34.32 -0.82 8.22
CA PRO A 184 33.76 -2.05 8.76
C PRO A 184 32.29 -2.29 8.37
N ILE A 185 31.57 -1.23 8.02
CA ILE A 185 30.15 -1.26 7.64
C ILE A 185 29.91 -0.54 6.30
N ALA A 186 30.92 -0.50 5.42
CA ALA A 186 30.90 0.32 4.21
C ALA A 186 29.65 0.08 3.35
N ALA A 187 29.33 -1.18 3.07
CA ALA A 187 28.14 -1.54 2.30
C ALA A 187 26.83 -1.04 2.95
N ALA A 188 26.73 -1.10 4.28
CA ALA A 188 25.55 -0.60 4.99
C ALA A 188 25.50 0.93 4.99
N ALA A 189 26.65 1.61 5.12
CA ALA A 189 26.76 3.06 5.06
C ALA A 189 26.42 3.60 3.66
N GLU A 190 27.00 3.01 2.61
CA GLU A 190 26.70 3.31 1.20
C GLU A 190 25.22 3.12 0.90
N TRP A 191 24.67 1.95 1.26
CA TRP A 191 23.24 1.68 1.05
C TRP A 191 22.36 2.69 1.79
N THR A 192 22.68 3.02 3.05
CA THR A 192 21.88 3.94 3.86
C THR A 192 21.90 5.36 3.29
N VAL A 193 23.08 5.87 2.95
CA VAL A 193 23.24 7.23 2.43
C VAL A 193 22.70 7.34 1.00
N GLY A 194 22.94 6.34 0.16
CA GLY A 194 22.37 6.28 -1.18
C GLY A 194 20.84 6.25 -1.13
N ALA A 195 20.27 5.34 -0.34
CA ALA A 195 18.82 5.24 -0.18
C ALA A 195 18.22 6.55 0.33
N LEU A 196 18.78 7.14 1.39
CA LEU A 196 18.32 8.42 1.95
C LEU A 196 18.45 9.56 0.93
N GLY A 197 19.55 9.61 0.19
CA GLY A 197 19.79 10.61 -0.85
C GLY A 197 18.73 10.56 -1.93
N PHE A 198 18.45 9.38 -2.49
CA PHE A 198 17.39 9.20 -3.47
C PHE A 198 15.99 9.51 -2.92
N GLY A 199 15.71 9.14 -1.68
CA GLY A 199 14.45 9.47 -1.01
C GLY A 199 14.24 10.98 -0.86
N ILE A 200 15.27 11.72 -0.42
CA ILE A 200 15.23 13.18 -0.24
C ILE A 200 15.11 13.89 -1.59
N LEU A 201 15.91 13.50 -2.58
CA LEU A 201 15.83 14.08 -3.93
C LEU A 201 14.47 13.82 -4.56
N GLY A 202 13.96 12.59 -4.43
CA GLY A 202 12.63 12.23 -4.85
C GLY A 202 11.54 13.13 -4.28
N LEU A 203 11.60 13.38 -2.97
CA LEU A 203 10.68 14.28 -2.29
C LEU A 203 10.84 15.73 -2.77
N ALA A 204 12.08 16.21 -2.97
CA ALA A 204 12.35 17.54 -3.49
C ALA A 204 11.81 17.74 -4.91
N VAL A 205 12.04 16.77 -5.80
CA VAL A 205 11.52 16.77 -7.17
C VAL A 205 10.00 16.69 -7.17
N GLY A 206 9.41 15.79 -6.37
CA GLY A 206 7.96 15.69 -6.21
C GLY A 206 7.33 17.00 -5.72
N ALA A 207 7.94 17.63 -4.72
CA ALA A 207 7.51 18.92 -4.20
C ALA A 207 7.64 20.04 -5.23
N ALA A 208 8.69 20.04 -6.06
CA ALA A 208 8.88 21.01 -7.14
C ALA A 208 7.94 20.77 -8.34
N LEU A 209 7.55 19.52 -8.59
CA LEU A 209 6.62 19.15 -9.65
C LEU A 209 5.20 19.68 -9.39
N ILE A 210 4.77 19.76 -8.13
CA ILE A 210 3.44 20.26 -7.75
C ILE A 210 3.18 21.69 -8.28
N PRO A 211 3.98 22.72 -7.95
CA PRO A 211 3.76 24.06 -8.48
C PRO A 211 3.94 24.11 -10.00
N PHE A 212 4.86 23.33 -10.58
CA PHE A 212 5.03 23.24 -12.03
C PHE A 212 3.75 22.76 -12.73
N VAL A 213 3.17 21.65 -12.25
CA VAL A 213 1.93 21.10 -12.83
C VAL A 213 0.78 22.10 -12.68
N GLN A 214 0.66 22.75 -11.52
CA GLN A 214 -0.42 23.70 -11.26
C GLN A 214 -0.31 24.99 -12.10
N HIS A 215 0.90 25.54 -12.26
CA HIS A 215 1.09 26.84 -12.91
C HIS A 215 1.40 26.76 -14.40
N ILE A 216 1.91 25.62 -14.88
CA ILE A 216 2.35 25.47 -16.27
C ILE A 216 1.52 24.40 -16.98
N ALA A 217 1.55 23.15 -16.50
CA ALA A 217 0.93 22.03 -17.22
C ALA A 217 -0.60 22.11 -17.27
N ALA A 218 -1.26 22.33 -16.13
CA ALA A 218 -2.71 22.42 -16.04
C ALA A 218 -3.31 23.57 -16.88
N PRO A 219 -2.78 24.81 -16.84
CA PRO A 219 -3.26 25.88 -17.71
C PRO A 219 -2.94 25.63 -19.20
N ALA A 220 -1.78 25.06 -19.53
CA ALA A 220 -1.44 24.69 -20.92
C ALA A 220 -2.41 23.64 -21.47
N TRP A 221 -2.73 22.60 -20.69
CA TRP A 221 -3.68 21.55 -21.08
C TRP A 221 -5.10 22.08 -21.23
N LYS A 222 -5.53 23.00 -20.35
CA LYS A 222 -6.82 23.68 -20.49
C LYS A 222 -6.89 24.53 -21.76
N ARG A 223 -5.81 25.23 -22.13
CA ARG A 223 -5.73 25.99 -23.38
C ARG A 223 -5.83 25.08 -24.61
N LEU A 224 -5.12 23.95 -24.62
CA LEU A 224 -5.16 22.97 -25.71
C LEU A 224 -6.55 22.32 -25.88
N ARG A 225 -7.17 21.88 -24.78
CA ARG A 225 -8.53 21.28 -24.84
C ARG A 225 -9.64 22.32 -25.08
N GLY A 226 -9.40 23.58 -24.71
CA GLY A 226 -10.30 24.69 -25.01
C GLY A 226 -10.41 24.96 -26.52
N VAL A 227 -9.31 24.81 -27.26
CA VAL A 227 -9.28 24.95 -28.73
C VAL A 227 -10.09 23.85 -29.41
N SER A 228 -9.95 22.59 -28.98
CA SER A 228 -10.66 21.45 -29.58
C SER A 228 -12.20 21.52 -29.45
N ARG A 229 -12.73 22.18 -28.41
CA ARG A 229 -14.19 22.43 -28.27
C ARG A 229 -14.71 23.58 -29.12
N ALA A 230 -13.86 24.53 -29.52
CA ALA A 230 -14.25 25.65 -30.37
C ALA A 230 -14.38 25.23 -31.84
N GLU A 231 -13.52 24.34 -32.32
CA GLU A 231 -13.58 23.77 -33.69
C GLU A 231 -14.82 22.89 -33.92
N ALA A 232 -15.28 22.17 -32.90
CA ALA A 232 -16.48 21.32 -32.97
C ALA A 232 -17.80 22.11 -33.05
N ARG A 233 -17.80 23.44 -32.79
CA ARG A 233 -19.00 24.29 -32.86
C ARG A 233 -19.13 25.11 -34.14
N HIS A 234 -18.08 25.15 -34.97
CA HIS A 234 -18.08 25.88 -36.24
C HIS A 234 -18.30 24.98 -37.47
N THR A 235 -18.43 23.66 -37.26
CA THR A 235 -18.62 22.65 -38.31
C THR A 235 -20.02 22.01 -38.28
N SER A 236 -20.94 22.54 -37.46
CA SER A 236 -22.35 22.12 -37.37
C SER A 236 -23.30 23.26 -37.74
#